data_AF-A0A972PBV5-F1
#
_entry.id   AF-A0A972PBV5-F1
#
_cell.length_a   1.000
_cell.length_b   1.000
_cell.length_c   1.000
_cell.angle_alpha   90.00
_cell.angle_beta   90.00
_cell.angle_gamma   90.00
#
_symmetry.space_group_name_H-M   'P 1'
#
loop_
_entity.id
_entity.type
_entity.pdbx_description
1 polymer ?
#
loop_
_entity_poly.entity_id
_entity_poly.type
_entity_poly.pdbx_seq_one_letter_code
_entity_poly.pdbx_strand_id
1 'polypeptide(L)' 'MKPLQVDLPDKLAAEIAALVQAGWFRSEDEVVRLALLEFVRRRRFELAEHFQREDIAWALRQEKETKT' A
#
# COMPACT_ATOMS: atom_id res chain seq x y z
N MET A 1 -16.06 -3.88 7.55
CA MET A 1 -14.96 -3.28 6.76
C MET A 1 -15.06 -1.76 6.88
N LYS A 2 -13.95 -1.02 6.82
CA LYS A 2 -13.99 0.45 6.75
C LYS A 2 -14.02 0.87 5.27
N PRO A 3 -14.90 1.80 4.84
CA PRO A 3 -14.92 2.28 3.47
C PRO A 3 -13.68 3.12 3.18
N LEU A 4 -13.12 2.95 1.99
CA LEU A 4 -12.01 3.73 1.46
C LEU A 4 -12.47 4.31 0.12
N GLN A 5 -12.47 5.63 -0.01
CA GLN A 5 -12.68 6.31 -1.29
C GLN A 5 -11.32 6.75 -1.82
N VAL A 6 -11.04 6.39 -3.07
CA VAL A 6 -9.82 6.74 -3.78
C VAL A 6 -10.17 7.12 -5.20
N ASP A 7 -9.55 8.18 -5.69
CA ASP A 7 -9.63 8.55 -7.10
C ASP A 7 -8.62 7.70 -7.89
N LEU A 8 -9.11 7.06 -8.96
CA LEU A 8 -8.29 6.26 -9.86
C LEU A 8 -8.22 6.93 -11.23
N PRO A 9 -7.10 6.80 -11.97
CA PRO A 9 -7.07 7.18 -13.38
C PRO A 9 -8.17 6.45 -14.16
N ASP A 10 -8.85 7.15 -15.08
CA ASP A 10 -9.98 6.61 -15.85
C ASP A 10 -9.65 5.27 -16.52
N LYS A 11 -8.45 5.16 -17.08
CA LYS A 11 -7.98 3.93 -17.71
C LYS A 11 -7.93 2.75 -16.74
N LEU A 12 -7.44 2.98 -15.52
CA LEU A 12 -7.35 1.94 -14.50
C LEU A 12 -8.73 1.53 -14.00
N ALA A 13 -9.64 2.49 -13.82
CA ALA A 13 -11.03 2.19 -13.48
C ALA A 13 -11.70 1.33 -14.57
N ALA A 14 -11.48 1.66 -15.84
CA ALA A 14 -11.99 0.89 -16.97
C ALA A 14 -11.42 -0.54 -17.02
N GLU A 15 -10.12 -0.71 -16.74
CA GLU A 15 -9.50 -2.04 -16.67
C GLU A 15 -10.09 -2.88 -15.52
N ILE A 16 -10.33 -2.29 -14.35
CA ILE A 16 -10.98 -2.96 -13.21
C ILE A 16 -12.40 -3.40 -13.59
N ALA A 17 -13.19 -2.52 -14.20
CA ALA A 17 -14.54 -2.84 -14.66
C ALA A 17 -14.55 -3.98 -15.68
N ALA A 18 -13.61 -3.99 -16.63
CA ALA A 18 -13.47 -5.04 -17.64
C ALA A 18 -13.20 -6.42 -17.02
N LEU A 19 -12.40 -6.49 -15.94
CA LEU A 19 -12.13 -7.74 -15.22
C LEU A 19 -13.39 -8.34 -14.58
N VAL A 20 -14.26 -7.48 -14.03
CA VAL A 20 -15.55 -7.90 -13.47
C VAL A 20 -16.50 -8.34 -14.58
N GLN A 21 -16.61 -7.58 -15.67
CA GLN A 21 -17.45 -7.93 -16.82
C GLN A 21 -17.05 -9.27 -17.46
N ALA A 22 -15.75 -9.56 -17.51
CA ALA A 22 -15.23 -10.83 -18.01
C ALA A 22 -15.41 -11.99 -17.01
N GLY A 23 -15.97 -11.76 -15.82
CA GLY A 23 -16.31 -12.81 -14.85
C GLY A 23 -15.13 -13.29 -14.00
N TRP A 24 -13.97 -12.64 -14.07
CA TRP A 24 -12.80 -12.99 -13.25
C TRP A 24 -13.00 -12.63 -11.78
N PHE A 25 -13.79 -11.60 -11.51
CA PHE A 25 -14.10 -11.11 -10.17
C PHE A 25 -15.59 -10.82 -10.04
N ARG A 26 -16.09 -10.88 -8.81
CA ARG A 26 -17.51 -10.66 -8.47
C ARG A 26 -17.85 -9.17 -8.34
N SER A 27 -16.86 -8.33 -8.07
CA SER A 27 -17.03 -6.89 -7.87
C SER A 27 -15.70 -6.14 -8.01
N GLU A 28 -15.77 -4.85 -8.31
CA GLU A 28 -14.59 -3.97 -8.36
C GLU A 28 -13.90 -3.90 -6.99
N ASP A 29 -14.66 -3.85 -5.91
CA ASP A 29 -14.14 -3.90 -4.54
C ASP A 29 -13.29 -5.15 -4.27
N GLU A 30 -13.64 -6.29 -4.87
CA GLU A 30 -12.84 -7.52 -4.75
C GLU A 30 -11.48 -7.37 -5.44
N VAL A 31 -11.45 -6.79 -6.64
CA VAL A 31 -10.22 -6.49 -7.39
C VAL A 31 -9.31 -5.58 -6.58
N VAL A 32 -9.87 -4.46 -6.09
CA VAL A 32 -9.13 -3.44 -5.33
C VAL A 32 -8.57 -4.03 -4.03
N ARG A 33 -9.37 -4.82 -3.29
CA ARG A 33 -8.91 -5.48 -2.06
C ARG A 33 -7.79 -6.47 -2.32
N LEU A 34 -7.92 -7.30 -3.35
CA LEU A 34 -6.87 -8.25 -3.70
C LEU A 34 -5.58 -7.53 -4.10
N ALA A 35 -5.68 -6.48 -4.92
CA ALA A 35 -4.54 -5.68 -5.33
C ALA A 35 -3.82 -5.03 -4.14
N LEU A 36 -4.56 -4.43 -3.20
CA LEU A 36 -4.00 -3.85 -1.98
C LEU A 36 -3.32 -4.90 -1.10
N LEU A 37 -3.95 -6.06 -0.93
CA LEU A 37 -3.37 -7.16 -0.15
C LEU A 37 -2.05 -7.62 -0.77
N GLU A 38 -2.02 -7.84 -2.09
CA GLU A 38 -0.84 -8.25 -2.82
C GLU A 38 0.27 -7.19 -2.77
N PHE A 39 -0.09 -5.91 -2.92
CA PHE A 39 0.85 -4.80 -2.81
C PHE A 39 1.55 -4.79 -1.45
N VAL A 40 0.77 -4.86 -0.37
CA VAL A 40 1.31 -4.87 1.00
C VAL A 40 2.16 -6.13 1.22
N ARG A 41 1.67 -7.31 0.81
CA ARG A 41 2.40 -8.57 0.99
C ARG A 41 3.76 -8.57 0.30
N ARG A 42 3.84 -8.04 -0.92
CA ARG A 42 5.08 -7.97 -1.70
C ARG A 42 6.09 -6.97 -1.13
N ARG A 43 5.60 -5.86 -0.57
CA ARG A 43 6.47 -4.79 -0.03
C ARG A 43 6.74 -4.88 1.45
N ARG A 44 6.13 -5.83 2.18
CA ARG A 44 6.21 -5.89 3.65
C ARG A 44 7.64 -5.87 4.20
N PHE A 45 8.58 -6.55 3.55
CA PHE A 45 9.96 -6.64 4.02
C PHE A 45 10.74 -5.37 3.68
N GLU A 46 10.57 -4.83 2.48
CA GLU A 46 11.14 -3.55 2.05
C GLU A 46 10.67 -2.41 2.96
N LEU A 47 9.36 -2.35 3.24
CA LEU A 47 8.78 -1.36 4.14
C LEU A 47 9.26 -1.53 5.58
N ALA A 48 9.31 -2.76 6.08
CA ALA A 48 9.82 -3.02 7.43
C ALA A 48 11.28 -2.59 7.58
N GLU A 49 12.12 -2.90 6.58
CA GLU A 49 13.51 -2.44 6.56
C GLU A 49 13.61 -0.92 6.50
N HIS A 50 12.81 -0.27 5.63
CA HIS A 50 12.78 1.18 5.49
C HIS A 50 12.45 1.85 6.83
N PHE A 51 11.35 1.45 7.46
CA PHE A 51 10.93 2.02 8.75
C PHE A 51 11.95 1.75 9.86
N GLN A 52 12.55 0.56 9.90
CA GLN A 52 13.58 0.27 10.90
C GLN A 52 14.84 1.14 10.72
N ARG A 53 15.24 1.42 9.46
CA ARG A 53 16.35 2.34 9.17
C ARG A 53 16.02 3.78 9.55
N GLU A 54 14.78 4.22 9.31
CA GLU A 54 14.32 5.55 9.72
C GLU A 54 14.34 5.70 11.26
N ASP A 55 13.87 4.69 11.98
CA ASP A 55 13.89 4.66 13.45
C ASP A 55 15.32 4.71 14.00
N ILE A 56 16.25 3.93 13.44
CA ILE A 56 17.67 3.97 13.83
C ILE A 56 18.26 5.35 13.53
N ALA A 57 18.00 5.90 12.36
CA ALA A 57 18.51 7.21 11.97
C ALA A 57 17.96 8.31 12.88
N TRP A 58 16.71 8.21 13.30
CA TRP A 58 16.11 9.11 14.29
C TRP A 58 16.81 8.98 15.65
N ALA A 59 17.00 7.76 16.16
CA ALA A 59 17.66 7.52 17.45
C ALA A 59 19.09 8.08 17.48
N LEU A 60 19.85 7.91 16.39
CA LEU A 60 21.20 8.46 16.27
C LEU A 60 21.23 9.99 16.23
N ARG A 61 20.19 10.64 15.67
CA ARG A 61 20.07 12.11 15.72
C ARG A 61 19.81 12.58 17.14
N GLN A 62 18.88 11.94 17.85
CA GLN A 62 18.57 12.25 19.25
C GLN A 62 19.78 12.07 20.17
N GLU A 63 20.55 10.99 19.99
CA GLU A 63 21.78 10.75 20.77
C GLU A 63 22.79 11.89 20.60
N LYS A 64 23.00 12.37 19.36
CA LYS A 64 23.92 13.48 19.07
C LYS A 64 23.45 14.80 19.69
N GLU A 65 22.15 15.09 19.61
CA GLU A 65 21.55 16.30 20.20
C GLU A 65 21.69 16.32 21.73
N THR A 66 21.56 15.18 22.40
CA THR A 66 21.71 15.09 23.87
C THR A 66 23.15 15.15 24.39
N LYS A 67 24.16 14.91 23.52
CA LYS A 67 25.58 14.92 23.89
C LYS A 67 26.28 16.27 23.63
N THR A 68 25.56 17.25 23.10
CA THR A 68 26.03 18.63 22.87
C THR A 68 25.46 19.56 23.93
#